data_AF-A0A815VT97-F1
#
_entry.id   AF-A0A815VT97-F1
#
_cell.length_a   1.000
_cell.length_b   1.000
_cell.length_c   1.000
_cell.angle_alpha   90.00
_cell.angle_beta   90.00
_cell.angle_gamma   90.00
#
_symmetry.space_group_name_H-M   'P 1'
#
loop_
_entity.id
_entity.type
_entity.pdbx_description
1 polymer ?
#
loop_
_entity_poly.entity_id
_entity_poly.type
_entity_poly.pdbx_seq_one_letter_code
_entity_poly.pdbx_strand_id
1 'polypeptide(L)'
;MIYSDLDECSMISNLCQYRCINIPGSYKCVCPSGFTIERGGHCQDIDECHLGIHNCPVNNICVNLQGAFRCHPTNCPKGYEKFGNNRCQLNARWCQKHQNDTNLRCTVHKPVKYIYSFISLP
;
A
#
# COMPACT_ATOMS: atom_id res chain seq x y z
N MET A 1 -37.91 9.88 -21.17
CA MET A 1 -37.40 9.80 -19.79
C MET A 1 -35.89 9.90 -19.87
N ILE A 2 -35.30 11.02 -19.44
CA ILE A 2 -33.85 11.14 -19.34
C ILE A 2 -33.54 10.79 -17.88
N TYR A 3 -33.08 9.57 -17.63
CA TYR A 3 -32.58 9.19 -16.31
C TYR A 3 -31.17 9.80 -16.19
N SER A 4 -31.05 10.82 -15.36
CA SER A 4 -29.75 11.40 -15.02
C SER A 4 -29.08 10.50 -13.99
N ASP A 5 -27.83 10.18 -14.24
CA ASP A 5 -26.95 9.47 -13.32
C ASP A 5 -26.83 10.21 -11.97
N LEU A 6 -26.71 9.44 -10.88
CA LEU A 6 -26.50 9.97 -9.55
C LEU A 6 -25.00 9.95 -9.24
N ASP A 7 -24.39 11.12 -9.05
CA ASP A 7 -22.96 11.19 -8.75
C ASP A 7 -22.66 10.77 -7.31
N GLU A 8 -22.37 9.49 -7.08
CA GLU A 8 -22.08 8.98 -5.75
C GLU A 8 -20.77 9.55 -5.18
N CYS A 9 -19.83 9.96 -6.04
CA CYS A 9 -18.58 10.59 -5.61
C CYS A 9 -18.82 11.96 -4.96
N SER A 10 -19.83 12.70 -5.43
CA SER A 10 -20.23 13.98 -4.85
C SER A 10 -21.18 13.81 -3.67
N MET A 11 -21.97 12.74 -3.63
CA MET A 11 -23.00 12.52 -2.60
C MET A 11 -22.49 11.77 -1.36
N ILE A 12 -21.51 10.86 -1.50
CA ILE A 12 -21.03 10.03 -0.41
C ILE A 12 -19.59 10.42 -0.04
N SER A 13 -19.45 11.06 1.12
CA SER A 13 -18.14 11.38 1.67
C SER A 13 -17.41 10.10 2.13
N ASN A 14 -16.10 10.04 1.88
CA ASN A 14 -15.23 8.89 2.18
C ASN A 14 -15.60 7.58 1.46
N LEU A 15 -16.28 7.66 0.31
CA LEU A 15 -16.60 6.50 -0.52
C LEU A 15 -15.36 5.75 -1.04
N CYS A 16 -14.28 6.49 -1.32
CA CYS A 16 -13.00 5.95 -1.77
C CYS A 16 -11.87 6.50 -0.90
N GLN A 17 -10.81 5.70 -0.69
CA GLN A 17 -9.65 6.15 0.07
C GLN A 17 -8.83 7.26 -0.63
N TYR A 18 -8.77 7.24 -1.97
CA TYR A 18 -7.96 8.19 -2.76
C TYR A 18 -8.79 8.97 -3.78
N ARG A 19 -9.09 8.38 -4.94
CA ARG A 19 -9.83 9.06 -6.01
C ARG A 19 -11.11 8.29 -6.34
N CYS A 20 -12.23 9.01 -6.43
CA CYS A 20 -13.50 8.50 -6.91
C CYS A 20 -13.74 9.02 -8.34
N ILE A 21 -14.28 8.17 -9.21
CA ILE A 21 -14.70 8.51 -10.57
C ILE A 21 -16.15 8.07 -10.71
N ASN A 22 -17.03 9.02 -10.99
CA ASN A 22 -18.44 8.75 -11.26
C ASN A 22 -18.61 8.11 -12.64
N ILE A 23 -19.45 7.09 -12.76
CA ILE A 23 -19.70 6.34 -14.00
C ILE A 23 -21.22 6.14 -14.13
N PRO A 24 -21.86 6.33 -15.29
CA PRO A 24 -23.30 6.10 -15.40
C PRO A 24 -23.78 4.77 -14.81
N GLY A 25 -24.57 4.84 -13.73
CA GLY A 25 -25.10 3.72 -12.96
C GLY A 25 -24.21 3.18 -11.83
N SER A 26 -23.04 3.77 -11.56
CA SER A 26 -22.12 3.36 -10.49
C SER A 26 -20.95 4.35 -10.24
N TYR A 27 -19.96 3.92 -9.47
CA TYR A 27 -18.72 4.65 -9.28
C TYR A 27 -17.52 3.70 -9.32
N LYS A 28 -16.34 4.27 -9.52
CA LYS A 28 -15.07 3.56 -9.46
C LYS A 28 -14.09 4.29 -8.56
N CYS A 29 -13.60 3.60 -7.54
CA CYS A 29 -12.42 4.05 -6.81
C CYS A 29 -11.17 3.77 -7.64
N VAL A 30 -10.17 4.66 -7.54
CA VAL A 30 -8.88 4.52 -8.21
C VAL A 30 -7.77 4.74 -7.20
N CYS A 31 -6.83 3.80 -7.18
CA CYS A 31 -5.65 3.86 -6.35
C CYS A 31 -4.48 4.54 -7.08
N PRO A 32 -3.54 5.15 -6.35
CA PRO A 32 -2.28 5.61 -6.93
C PRO A 32 -1.47 4.46 -7.53
N SER A 33 -0.49 4.79 -8.37
CA SER A 33 0.49 3.81 -8.87
C SER A 33 1.19 3.08 -7.71
N GLY A 34 1.42 1.77 -7.88
CA GLY A 34 1.97 0.90 -6.83
C GLY A 34 0.94 0.40 -5.81
N PHE A 35 -0.35 0.67 -6.03
CA PHE A 35 -1.43 0.18 -5.18
C PHE A 35 -2.53 -0.51 -5.97
N THR A 36 -3.16 -1.49 -5.36
CA THR A 36 -4.35 -2.18 -5.87
C THR A 36 -5.57 -1.87 -5.01
N ILE A 37 -6.75 -1.91 -5.62
CA ILE A 37 -8.02 -1.72 -4.91
C ILE A 37 -8.36 -2.99 -4.13
N GLU A 38 -8.64 -2.81 -2.84
CA GLU A 38 -9.20 -3.81 -1.95
C GLU A 38 -10.72 -3.59 -1.77
N ARG A 39 -11.41 -4.52 -1.09
CA ARG A 39 -12.83 -4.38 -0.77
C ARG A 39 -13.09 -3.07 -0.01
N GLY A 40 -14.15 -2.36 -0.39
CA GLY A 40 -14.54 -1.09 0.24
C GLY A 40 -13.81 0.14 -0.28
N GLY A 41 -13.11 0.06 -1.43
CA GLY A 41 -12.48 1.24 -2.04
C GLY A 41 -11.18 1.68 -1.37
N HIS A 42 -10.62 0.81 -0.53
CA HIS A 42 -9.30 0.96 0.08
C HIS A 42 -8.19 0.59 -0.90
N CYS A 43 -7.01 1.16 -0.71
CA CYS A 43 -5.86 0.88 -1.54
C CYS A 43 -4.79 0.17 -0.75
N GLN A 44 -4.45 -1.03 -1.21
CA GLN A 44 -3.41 -1.87 -0.65
C GLN A 44 -2.15 -1.78 -1.51
N ASP A 45 -1.02 -1.67 -0.83
CA ASP A 45 0.31 -1.67 -1.45
C ASP A 45 0.55 -2.96 -2.24
N ILE A 46 1.06 -2.83 -3.47
CA ILE A 46 1.47 -3.95 -4.29
C ILE A 46 2.88 -4.34 -3.87
N ASP A 47 3.05 -5.52 -3.28
CA ASP A 47 4.36 -6.00 -2.87
C ASP A 47 5.10 -6.61 -4.07
N GLU A 48 5.82 -5.79 -4.84
CA GLU A 48 6.47 -6.25 -6.07
C GLU A 48 7.58 -7.28 -5.79
N CYS A 49 8.19 -7.22 -4.60
CA CYS A 49 9.19 -8.17 -4.13
C CYS A 49 8.59 -9.55 -3.81
N HIS A 50 7.39 -9.57 -3.21
CA HIS A 50 6.67 -10.81 -2.95
C HIS A 50 6.14 -11.43 -4.24
N LEU A 51 5.60 -10.61 -5.13
CA LEU A 51 5.02 -11.05 -6.41
C LEU A 51 6.08 -11.42 -7.46
N GLY A 52 7.35 -11.04 -7.24
CA GLY A 52 8.43 -11.32 -8.18
C GLY A 52 8.32 -10.52 -9.49
N ILE A 53 7.61 -9.39 -9.48
CA ILE A 53 7.41 -8.52 -10.65
C ILE A 53 8.38 -7.32 -10.67
N HIS A 54 9.31 -7.27 -9.70
CA HIS A 54 10.35 -6.24 -9.64
C HIS A 54 11.40 -6.43 -10.76
N ASN A 55 12.02 -5.33 -11.19
CA ASN A 55 13.06 -5.33 -12.22
C ASN A 55 14.48 -5.20 -11.66
N CYS A 56 14.71 -5.78 -10.47
CA CYS A 56 16.03 -5.68 -9.82
C CYS A 56 17.12 -6.45 -10.58
N PRO A 57 18.35 -5.93 -10.63
CA PRO A 57 19.50 -6.67 -11.13
C PRO A 57 19.71 -8.00 -10.39
N VAL A 58 20.32 -8.99 -11.05
CA VAL A 58 20.53 -10.36 -10.52
C VAL A 58 21.24 -10.38 -9.15
N ASN A 59 22.16 -9.44 -8.92
CA ASN A 59 22.94 -9.33 -7.67
C ASN A 59 22.34 -8.35 -6.66
N ASN A 60 21.08 -7.93 -6.86
CA ASN A 60 20.41 -6.99 -6.00
C ASN A 60 19.27 -7.66 -5.22
N ILE A 61 19.03 -7.13 -4.02
CA ILE A 61 17.95 -7.55 -3.14
C ILE A 61 16.79 -6.57 -3.30
N CYS A 62 15.58 -7.11 -3.46
CA CYS A 62 14.36 -6.31 -3.50
C CYS A 62 13.91 -5.93 -2.08
N VAL A 63 13.59 -4.66 -1.90
CA VAL A 63 12.99 -4.10 -0.68
C VAL A 63 11.66 -3.46 -1.06
N ASN A 64 10.56 -4.00 -0.53
CA ASN A 64 9.23 -3.46 -0.77
C ASN A 64 9.04 -2.17 0.04
N LEU A 65 8.54 -1.12 -0.59
CA LEU A 65 8.19 0.15 0.02
C LEU A 65 6.72 0.46 -0.27
N GLN A 66 6.15 1.42 0.44
CA GLN A 66 4.77 1.81 0.20
C GLN A 66 4.65 2.56 -1.14
N GLY A 67 3.94 1.96 -2.10
CA GLY A 67 3.69 2.46 -3.45
C GLY A 67 4.83 2.22 -4.44
N ALA A 68 5.88 1.49 -4.07
CA ALA A 68 7.03 1.20 -4.92
C ALA A 68 7.94 0.12 -4.31
N PHE A 69 8.95 -0.31 -5.04
CA PHE A 69 10.07 -1.08 -4.50
C PHE A 69 11.40 -0.36 -4.74
N ARG A 70 12.44 -0.77 -3.99
CA ARG A 70 13.82 -0.40 -4.29
C ARG A 70 14.71 -1.62 -4.31
N CYS A 71 15.63 -1.62 -5.27
CA CYS A 71 16.68 -2.61 -5.36
C CYS A 71 17.90 -2.11 -4.58
N HIS A 72 18.30 -2.86 -3.56
CA HIS A 72 19.57 -2.67 -2.90
C HIS A 72 20.62 -3.61 -3.48
N PRO A 73 21.91 -3.33 -3.34
CA PRO A 73 22.96 -4.33 -3.49
C PRO A 73 22.69 -5.56 -2.61
N THR A 74 23.58 -6.55 -2.59
CA THR A 74 23.49 -7.76 -1.74
C THR A 74 23.36 -7.52 -0.22
N ASN A 75 23.26 -6.27 0.22
CA ASN A 75 23.17 -5.84 1.61
C ASN A 75 21.85 -5.12 1.84
N CYS A 76 21.11 -5.51 2.88
CA CYS A 76 19.87 -4.86 3.26
C CYS A 76 20.13 -3.46 3.83
N PRO A 77 19.21 -2.51 3.61
CA PRO A 77 19.26 -1.21 4.29
C PRO A 77 19.18 -1.40 5.81
N LYS A 78 19.69 -0.41 6.56
CA LYS A 78 19.72 -0.47 8.03
C LYS A 78 18.33 -0.76 8.60
N GLY A 79 18.25 -1.76 9.49
CA GLY A 79 17.01 -2.22 10.12
C GLY A 79 16.33 -3.38 9.39
N TYR A 80 16.74 -3.69 8.16
CA TYR A 80 16.19 -4.82 7.41
C TYR A 80 17.14 -6.02 7.44
N GLU A 81 16.56 -7.22 7.47
CA GLU A 81 17.26 -8.50 7.49
C GLU A 81 16.97 -9.28 6.21
N LYS A 82 17.91 -10.10 5.73
CA LYS A 82 17.68 -10.94 4.54
C LYS A 82 16.60 -11.98 4.84
N PHE A 83 15.60 -12.08 3.98
CA PHE A 83 14.48 -13.01 4.13
C PHE A 83 14.28 -13.87 2.87
N GLY A 84 14.82 -15.10 2.90
CA GLY A 84 14.85 -15.97 1.73
C GLY A 84 15.72 -15.40 0.59
N ASN A 85 15.40 -15.76 -0.65
CA ASN A 85 16.19 -15.35 -1.81
C ASN A 85 15.81 -13.94 -2.28
N ASN A 86 16.80 -13.05 -2.41
CA ASN A 86 16.66 -11.70 -2.96
C ASN A 86 15.56 -10.82 -2.33
N ARG A 87 15.24 -11.01 -1.04
CA ARG A 87 14.34 -10.12 -0.30
C ARG A 87 14.95 -9.66 1.01
N CYS A 88 14.64 -8.42 1.38
CA CYS A 88 14.89 -7.89 2.72
C CYS A 88 13.56 -7.66 3.44
N GLN A 89 13.49 -8.00 4.71
CA GLN A 89 12.33 -7.78 5.56
C GLN A 89 12.72 -7.02 6.81
N LEU A 90 11.94 -6.01 7.17
CA LEU A 90 12.07 -5.31 8.44
C LEU A 90 11.51 -6.21 9.55
N ASN A 91 12.35 -6.66 10.47
CA ASN A 91 11.94 -7.48 11.62
C ASN A 91 11.41 -6.60 12.78
N ALA A 92 10.67 -5.55 12.45
CA ALA A 92 9.99 -4.71 13.43
C ALA A 92 8.60 -5.29 13.67
N ARG A 93 8.37 -5.86 14.85
CA ARG A 93 7.05 -6.30 15.27
C ARG A 93 6.21 -5.06 15.57
N TRP A 94 5.09 -4.92 14.88
CA TRP A 94 4.12 -3.89 15.22
C TRP A 94 3.06 -4.52 16.12
N CYS A 95 3.00 -4.05 17.36
CA CYS A 95 2.09 -4.58 18.37
C CYS A 95 1.04 -3.52 18.68
N GLN A 96 -0.23 -3.81 18.41
CA GLN A 96 -1.34 -2.95 18.81
C GLN A 96 -2.02 -3.51 20.06
N LYS A 97 -2.40 -2.61 20.96
CA LYS A 97 -3.42 -2.88 21.98
C LYS A 97 -4.79 -2.75 21.30
N HIS A 98 -5.52 -3.85 21.20
CA HIS A 98 -6.95 -3.77 20.93
C HIS A 98 -7.66 -3.33 22.22
N GLN A 99 -8.63 -2.42 22.12
CA GLN A 99 -9.42 -2.00 23.28
C GLN A 99 -10.14 -3.23 23.85
N ASN A 100 -9.89 -3.51 25.14
CA ASN A 100 -10.34 -4.66 25.95
C ASN A 100 -9.58 -5.99 25.81
N ASP A 101 -8.35 -5.99 25.28
CA ASP A 101 -7.43 -7.13 25.41
C ASP A 101 -6.17 -6.70 26.18
N THR A 102 -5.81 -7.42 27.25
CA THR A 102 -4.54 -7.21 27.98
C THR A 102 -3.35 -7.75 27.18
N ASN A 103 -3.59 -8.52 26.12
CA ASN A 103 -2.55 -9.05 25.24
C ASN A 103 -2.27 -8.11 24.05
N LEU A 104 -0.99 -7.89 23.80
CA LEU A 104 -0.49 -7.23 22.60
C LEU A 104 -0.64 -8.18 21.41
N ARG A 105 -1.51 -7.86 20.45
CA ARG A 105 -1.53 -8.56 19.16
C ARG A 105 -0.39 -8.01 18.31
N CYS A 106 0.72 -8.74 18.33
CA CYS A 106 1.90 -8.44 17.53
C CYS A 106 1.80 -9.16 16.19
N THR A 107 1.75 -8.41 15.11
CA THR A 107 1.86 -8.93 13.76
C THR A 107 3.17 -8.45 13.15
N VAL A 108 3.83 -9.33 12.39
CA VAL A 108 4.93 -8.92 11.53
C VAL A 108 4.28 -8.13 10.40
N HIS A 109 4.30 -6.81 10.51
CA HIS A 109 3.64 -5.98 9.52
C HIS A 109 4.58 -5.65 8.37
N LYS A 110 4.10 -5.90 7.14
CA LYS A 110 4.33 -4.99 6.01
C LYS A 110 4.25 -3.55 6.54
N PRO A 111 5.23 -2.69 6.20
CA PRO A 111 5.43 -1.41 6.89
C PRO A 111 4.12 -0.59 6.99
N VAL A 112 3.74 -0.21 8.21
CA VAL A 112 2.54 0.61 8.49
C VAL A 112 2.96 2.08 8.70
N LYS A 113 2.42 2.94 7.81
CA LYS A 113 2.20 4.39 7.83
C LYS A 113 2.99 5.29 8.81
N TYR A 114 3.65 6.30 8.21
CA TYR A 114 3.30 7.71 8.43
C TYR A 114 3.15 8.41 7.07
N ILE A 115 2.04 9.14 6.91
CA ILE A 115 1.84 10.14 5.87
C ILE A 115 2.49 11.43 6.38
N TYR A 116 3.45 11.98 5.65
CA TYR A 116 3.57 13.43 5.49
C TYR A 116 3.99 13.76 4.06
N SER A 117 3.27 14.74 3.52
CA SER A 117 3.28 15.28 2.17
C SER A 117 4.54 16.09 1.83
N PHE A 118 4.58 16.55 0.58
CA PHE A 118 5.45 17.56 -0.04
C PHE A 118 6.60 17.01 -0.90
N ILE A 119 6.25 16.72 -2.16
CA ILE A 119 7.09 17.21 -3.26
C ILE A 119 6.27 18.31 -3.93
N SER A 120 6.60 19.55 -3.55
CA SER A 120 6.56 20.68 -4.47
C SER A 120 7.43 20.31 -5.67
N LEU A 121 6.82 20.15 -6.83
CA LEU A 121 7.50 20.35 -8.10
C LEU A 121 7.35 21.84 -8.48
N PRO A 122 8.34 22.41 -9.18
CA PRO A 122 8.65 23.85 -9.22
C PRO A 122 7.49 24.76 -9.66
#